data_AF-A0A136PTH7-F1
#
_entry.id   AF-A0A136PTH7-F1
#
_cell.length_a   1.000
_cell.length_b   1.000
_cell.length_c   1.000
_cell.angle_alpha   90.00
_cell.angle_beta   90.00
_cell.angle_gamma   90.00
#
_symmetry.space_group_name_H-M   'P 1'
#
loop_
_entity.id
_entity.type
_entity.pdbx_description
1 polymer ?
#
loop_
_entity_poly.entity_id
_entity_poly.type
_entity_poly.pdbx_seq_one_letter_code
_entity_poly.pdbx_strand_id
1 'polypeptide(L)'
;MLPRSGDVLHVTRAASVQFLHRPIMFRVIRVHDWPTYDGWLWLDGYELDATGDAVSRRQIYVQAVGLRQLRAAPEPRQHTVRARRPIARTPVRVGLTS
;
A
#
# COMPACT_ATOMS: atom_id res chain seq x y z
N MET A 1 12.66 6.09 7.63
CA MET A 1 12.29 4.80 7.02
C MET A 1 11.21 5.06 5.97
N LEU A 2 11.20 4.30 4.88
CA LEU A 2 10.11 4.36 3.89
C LEU A 2 9.09 3.26 4.24
N PRO A 3 7.80 3.59 4.46
CA PRO A 3 6.77 2.59 4.73
C PRO A 3 6.59 1.65 3.53
N ARG A 4 6.12 0.44 3.78
CA ARG A 4 5.84 -0.59 2.77
C ARG A 4 4.42 -1.13 2.94
N SER A 5 3.91 -1.77 1.90
CA SER A 5 2.64 -2.51 1.98
C SER A 5 2.66 -3.53 3.12
N GLY A 6 1.61 -3.51 3.94
CA GLY A 6 1.42 -4.35 5.12
C GLY A 6 1.88 -3.70 6.43
N ASP A 7 2.67 -2.63 6.40
CA ASP A 7 3.14 -1.96 7.61
C ASP A 7 1.98 -1.32 8.37
N VAL A 8 2.03 -1.41 9.70
CA VAL A 8 1.11 -0.69 10.59
C VAL A 8 1.83 0.51 11.17
N LEU A 9 1.31 1.70 10.87
CA LEU A 9 1.87 2.98 11.24
C LEU A 9 0.99 3.67 12.27
N HIS A 10 1.61 4.32 13.25
CA HIS A 10 0.95 5.30 14.10
C HIS A 10 1.13 6.68 13.46
N VAL A 11 0.05 7.22 12.91
CA VAL A 11 0.04 8.51 12.22
C VAL A 11 -0.40 9.58 13.21
N THR A 12 0.49 10.53 13.45
CA THR A 12 0.29 11.62 14.41
C THR A 12 0.54 12.97 13.74
N ARG A 13 0.39 14.06 14.49
CA ARG A 13 0.74 15.42 14.04
C ARG A 13 2.12 15.56 13.41
N ALA A 14 3.08 14.73 13.82
CA ALA A 14 4.44 14.76 13.28
C ALA A 14 4.48 14.38 11.79
N ALA A 15 3.53 13.55 11.35
CA ALA A 15 3.41 13.11 9.96
C ALA A 15 2.52 14.04 9.14
N SER A 16 1.46 14.61 9.72
CA SER A 16 0.62 15.62 9.06
C SER A 16 -0.25 16.35 10.09
N VAL A 17 -0.48 17.65 9.86
CA VAL A 17 -1.25 18.52 10.79
C VAL A 17 -2.69 18.05 10.98
N GLN A 18 -3.23 17.32 10.00
CA GLN A 18 -4.61 16.79 10.03
C GLN A 18 -4.83 15.83 11.21
N PHE A 19 -3.76 15.21 11.72
CA PHE A 19 -3.80 14.26 12.83
C PHE A 19 -3.38 14.89 14.17
N LEU A 20 -3.54 16.21 14.32
CA LEU A 20 -3.24 16.92 15.56
C LEU A 20 -4.12 16.48 16.73
N HIS A 21 -5.43 16.41 16.50
CA HIS A 21 -6.41 16.11 17.56
C HIS A 21 -6.73 14.62 17.68
N ARG A 22 -6.66 13.88 16.57
CA ARG A 22 -6.98 12.45 16.53
C ARG A 22 -5.88 11.71 15.75
N PRO A 23 -4.86 11.18 16.44
CA PRO A 23 -3.92 10.27 15.81
C PRO A 23 -4.64 8.97 15.44
N ILE A 24 -4.18 8.32 14.39
CA ILE A 24 -4.79 7.08 13.88
C ILE A 24 -3.77 5.96 13.75
N MET A 25 -4.25 4.73 13.81
CA MET A 25 -3.49 3.56 13.41
C MET A 25 -3.82 3.26 11.96
N PHE A 26 -2.80 3.08 11.12
CA PHE A 26 -2.97 2.97 9.68
C PHE A 26 -2.18 1.79 9.13
N ARG A 27 -2.87 0.83 8.51
CA ARG A 27 -2.24 -0.27 7.78
C ARG A 27 -2.08 0.10 6.32
N VAL A 28 -0.84 0.20 5.86
CA VAL A 28 -0.51 0.55 4.47
C VAL A 28 -0.88 -0.61 3.55
N ILE A 29 -1.57 -0.33 2.46
CA ILE A 29 -1.82 -1.28 1.37
C ILE A 29 -0.94 -0.93 0.18
N ARG A 30 -0.77 0.37 -0.10
CA ARG A 30 0.02 0.89 -1.21
C ARG A 30 0.70 2.20 -0.83
N VAL A 31 1.95 2.33 -1.23
CA VAL A 31 2.67 3.60 -1.29
C VAL A 31 2.63 4.06 -2.74
N HIS A 32 2.23 5.30 -2.99
CA HIS A 32 2.21 5.85 -4.34
C HIS A 32 3.52 6.53 -4.65
N ASP A 33 4.13 6.19 -5.80
CA ASP A 33 5.35 6.81 -6.33
C ASP A 33 5.06 8.12 -7.08
N TRP A 34 4.00 8.84 -6.67
CA TRP A 34 3.63 10.11 -7.30
C TRP A 34 4.69 11.18 -7.02
N PRO A 35 5.01 12.05 -7.99
CA PRO A 35 5.92 13.16 -7.75
C PRO A 35 5.34 14.04 -6.63
N THR A 36 6.06 14.08 -5.52
CA THR A 36 5.69 14.81 -4.30
C THR A 36 6.90 15.62 -3.85
N TYR A 37 6.67 16.55 -2.92
CA TYR A 37 7.76 17.30 -2.30
C TYR A 37 8.66 16.36 -1.48
N ASP A 38 9.94 16.70 -1.37
CA ASP A 38 10.93 15.87 -0.67
C ASP A 38 10.44 15.46 0.72
N GLY A 39 10.38 14.15 0.96
CA GLY A 39 9.99 13.54 2.22
C GLY A 39 8.48 13.44 2.46
N TRP A 40 7.63 13.84 1.52
CA TRP A 40 6.18 13.60 1.55
C TRP A 40 5.80 12.35 0.76
N LEU A 41 4.72 11.70 1.17
CA LEU A 41 4.26 10.43 0.62
C LEU A 41 2.74 10.39 0.58
N TRP A 42 2.21 9.80 -0.49
CA TRP A 42 0.82 9.39 -0.59
C TRP A 42 0.69 7.92 -0.20
N LEU A 43 -0.12 7.64 0.82
CA LEU A 43 -0.39 6.29 1.32
C LEU A 43 -1.87 5.96 1.13
N ASP A 44 -2.16 4.76 0.62
CA ASP A 44 -3.50 4.17 0.59
C ASP A 44 -3.49 2.94 1.52
N GLY A 45 -4.52 2.83 2.35
CA GLY A 45 -4.52 1.89 3.46
C GLY A 45 -5.82 1.89 4.25
N TYR A 46 -5.81 1.12 5.34
CA TYR A 46 -6.93 1.04 6.27
C TYR A 46 -6.61 1.75 7.57
N GLU A 47 -7.54 2.58 8.04
CA GLU A 47 -7.59 2.99 9.43
C GLU A 47 -7.95 1.76 10.29
N LEU A 48 -7.21 1.58 11.38
CA LEU A 48 -7.44 0.51 12.33
C LEU A 48 -8.07 1.08 13.61
N ASP A 49 -8.97 0.32 14.20
CA ASP A 49 -9.51 0.60 15.53
C ASP A 49 -8.56 0.15 16.65
N ALA A 50 -9.06 0.19 17.89
CA ALA A 50 -8.32 -0.22 19.07
C ALA A 50 -8.04 -1.74 19.14
N THR A 51 -8.83 -2.58 18.46
CA THR A 51 -8.59 -4.04 18.38
C THR A 51 -7.62 -4.38 17.25
N GLY A 52 -7.39 -3.43 16.33
CA GLY A 52 -6.49 -3.58 15.19
C GLY A 52 -7.21 -4.03 13.92
N ASP A 53 -8.54 -3.97 13.92
CA ASP A 53 -9.40 -4.30 12.80
C ASP A 53 -9.53 -3.13 11.83
N ALA A 54 -9.59 -3.45 10.54
CA ALA A 54 -9.70 -2.45 9.49
C ALA A 54 -11.12 -1.88 9.45
N VAL A 55 -11.29 -0.62 9.86
CA VAL A 55 -12.60 0.03 9.95
C VAL A 55 -12.93 0.87 8.72
N SER A 56 -11.94 1.48 8.08
CA SER A 56 -12.17 2.36 6.93
C SER A 56 -10.96 2.42 6.01
N ARG A 57 -11.19 2.41 4.69
CA ARG A 57 -10.13 2.62 3.71
C ARG A 57 -9.96 4.10 3.41
N ARG A 58 -8.73 4.61 3.47
CA ARG A 58 -8.44 6.03 3.29
C ARG A 58 -7.12 6.22 2.55
N GLN A 59 -7.06 7.29 1.78
CA GLN A 59 -5.83 7.80 1.20
C GLN A 59 -5.38 9.02 2.01
N ILE A 60 -4.11 9.06 2.41
CA ILE A 60 -3.54 10.11 3.25
C ILE A 60 -2.24 10.66 2.64
N TYR A 61 -1.99 11.95 2.86
CA TYR A 61 -0.76 12.63 2.48
C TYR A 61 0.04 13.02 3.72
N VAL A 62 1.23 12.45 3.86
CA VAL A 62 2.00 12.47 5.11
C VAL A 62 3.50 12.62 4.86
N GLN A 63 4.20 13.20 5.82
CA GLN A 63 5.65 13.32 5.82
C GLN A 63 6.30 12.07 6.45
N ALA A 64 7.22 11.46 5.72
CA ALA A 64 7.86 10.19 6.08
C ALA A 64 8.60 10.24 7.43
N VAL A 65 9.24 11.38 7.73
CA VAL A 65 10.02 11.58 8.96
C VAL A 65 9.18 11.56 10.23
N GLY A 66 7.88 11.89 10.11
CA GLY A 66 6.95 11.91 11.23
C GLY A 66 6.19 10.59 11.45
N LEU A 67 6.36 9.62 10.56
CA LEU A 67 5.70 8.33 10.66
C LEU A 67 6.41 7.43 11.67
N ARG A 68 5.63 6.83 12.57
CA ARG A 68 6.12 5.83 13.52
C ARG A 68 5.58 4.46 13.16
N GLN A 69 6.44 3.54 12.74
CA GLN A 69 6.07 2.16 12.48
C GLN A 69 5.86 1.42 13.81
N LEU A 70 4.69 0.82 13.99
CA LEU A 70 4.36 0.01 15.17
C LEU A 70 4.58 -1.48 14.91
N ARG A 71 4.21 -1.94 13.72
CA ARG A 71 4.46 -3.32 13.29
C ARG A 71 4.93 -3.30 11.85
N ALA A 72 6.03 -3.99 11.60
CA ALA A 72 6.43 -4.27 10.24
C ALA A 72 5.43 -5.26 9.62
N ALA A 73 5.18 -5.07 8.33
CA ALA A 73 4.62 -6.14 7.52
C ALA A 73 5.48 -7.39 7.77
N PRO A 74 4.87 -8.56 8.04
CA PRO A 74 5.62 -9.80 7.96
C PRO A 74 6.32 -9.81 6.60
N GLU A 75 7.59 -10.21 6.56
CA GLU A 75 8.32 -10.32 5.29
C GLU A 75 7.41 -11.00 4.29
N PRO A 76 7.34 -10.50 3.04
CA PRO A 76 6.59 -11.20 2.02
C PRO A 76 7.22 -12.59 1.94
N ARG A 77 6.58 -13.59 2.57
CA ARG A 77 6.74 -14.97 2.18
C ARG A 77 6.55 -14.90 0.69
N GLN A 78 7.59 -15.23 -0.05
CA GLN A 78 7.50 -15.41 -1.48
C GLN A 78 6.43 -16.49 -1.67
N HIS A 79 5.16 -16.09 -1.73
CA HIS A 79 4.17 -16.85 -2.43
C HIS A 79 4.73 -16.83 -3.83
N THR A 80 5.46 -17.88 -4.16
CA THR A 80 5.68 -18.34 -5.51
C THR A 80 4.29 -18.29 -6.13
N VAL A 81 4.01 -17.19 -6.81
CA VAL A 81 2.91 -17.12 -7.76
C VAL A 81 3.27 -18.24 -8.70
N ARG A 82 2.66 -19.41 -8.53
CA ARG A 82 2.65 -20.44 -9.56
C ARG A 82 2.17 -19.68 -10.77
N ALA A 83 3.10 -19.37 -11.68
CA ALA A 83 2.82 -18.61 -12.88
C ALA A 83 1.57 -19.24 -13.48
N ARG A 84 0.48 -18.46 -13.55
CA ARG A 84 -0.72 -18.92 -14.24
C ARG A 84 -0.24 -19.25 -15.64
N ARG A 85 -0.20 -20.55 -15.96
CA ARG A 85 0.28 -21.05 -17.24
C ARG A 85 -0.44 -20.24 -18.33
N PRO A 86 0.28 -19.45 -19.15
CA PRO A 86 -0.39 -18.69 -20.19
C PRO A 86 -1.10 -19.71 -21.09
N ILE A 87 -2.41 -19.55 -21.22
CA ILE A 87 -3.19 -20.30 -22.21
C ILE A 87 -2.60 -19.89 -23.56
N ALA A 88 -1.88 -20.83 -24.18
CA ALA A 88 -1.37 -20.66 -25.53
C ALA A 88 -2.58 -20.43 -26.45
N ARG A 89 -2.71 -19.20 -26.94
CA ARG A 89 -3.64 -18.90 -28.03
C ARG A 89 -3.07 -19.52 -29.29
N THR A 90 -3.64 -20.64 -29.72
CA THR A 90 -3.37 -21.23 -31.04
C THR A 90 -3.78 -20.22 -32.12
N PRO A 91 -2.89 -19.79 -33.02
CA PRO A 91 -3.28 -19.00 -34.17
C PRO A 91 -4.06 -19.88 -35.16
N VAL A 92 -5.31 -19.51 -35.43
CA VAL A 92 -6.10 -20.08 -36.54
C VAL A 92 -5.48 -19.61 -37.85
N ARG A 93 -5.00 -20.55 -38.66
CA ARG A 93 -4.51 -20.29 -40.01
C ARG A 93 -5.72 -20.11 -40.93
N VAL A 94 -6.00 -18.87 -41.34
CA VAL A 94 -6.96 -18.57 -42.42
C VAL A 94 -6.31 -18.97 -43.75
N GLY A 95 -6.82 -20.02 -44.38
CA GLY A 95 -6.45 -20.39 -45.74
C GLY A 95 -7.06 -19.40 -46.73
N LEU A 96 -6.22 -18.74 -47.53
CA LEU A 96 -6.63 -18.18 -48.81
C LEU A 96 -6.89 -19.36 -49.76
N THR A 97 -8.14 -19.50 -50.20
CA THR A 97 -8.45 -20.27 -51.41
C THR A 97 -8.55 -19.31 -52.58
N SER A 98 -8.02 -19.82 -53.70
CA SER A 98 -7.73 -19.20 -54.99
C SER A 98 -8.92 -18.63 -55.74
#